data_AF-A0A7V4HVC5-F1
#
_entry.id   AF-A0A7V4HVC5-F1
#
_cell.length_a   1.000
_cell.length_b   1.000
_cell.length_c   1.000
_cell.angle_alpha   90.00
_cell.angle_beta   90.00
_cell.angle_gamma   90.00
#
_symmetry.space_group_name_H-M   'P 1'
#
loop_
_entity.id
_entity.type
_entity.pdbx_description
1 polymer ?
#
loop_
_entity_poly.entity_id
_entity_poly.type
_entity_poly.pdbx_seq_one_letter_code
_entity_poly.pdbx_strand_id
1 'polypeptide(L)'
;MLAAQDRQNELLEELVAHLCSAQRQRASELGNWKQANPHLARKCRIAAEALGKVQTEYLLSLTQEISENFENLRDGEFMLNEFIDRFGPRLAHLNGLLQVLSQLSSTPNPASTQNSP
;
A
#
# COMPACT_ATOMS: atom_id res chain seq x y z
N MET A 1 -33.42 -28.23 -7.00
CA MET A 1 -32.15 -27.69 -7.51
C MET A 1 -32.09 -26.17 -7.32
N LEU A 2 -33.09 -25.39 -7.78
CA LEU A 2 -33.14 -23.94 -7.54
C LEU A 2 -33.11 -23.54 -6.04
N ALA A 3 -33.97 -24.11 -5.20
CA ALA A 3 -34.01 -23.75 -3.77
C ALA A 3 -32.68 -23.99 -3.01
N ALA A 4 -31.89 -24.98 -3.44
CA ALA A 4 -30.56 -25.22 -2.87
C ALA A 4 -29.55 -24.16 -3.36
N GLN A 5 -29.67 -23.72 -4.62
CA GLN A 5 -28.87 -22.63 -5.18
C GLN A 5 -29.21 -21.29 -4.53
N ASP A 6 -30.49 -21.01 -4.28
CA ASP A 6 -30.94 -19.78 -3.61
C ASP A 6 -30.37 -19.71 -2.19
N ARG A 7 -30.43 -20.82 -1.44
CA ARG A 7 -29.83 -20.90 -0.11
C ARG A 7 -28.31 -20.74 -0.13
N GLN A 8 -27.65 -21.26 -1.16
CA GLN A 8 -26.21 -21.06 -1.34
C GLN A 8 -25.86 -19.59 -1.61
N ASN A 9 -26.66 -18.90 -2.44
CA ASN A 9 -26.46 -17.49 -2.73
C ASN A 9 -26.66 -16.63 -1.47
N GLU A 10 -27.68 -16.88 -0.66
CA GLU A 10 -27.89 -16.19 0.63
C GLU A 10 -26.66 -16.33 1.55
N LEU A 11 -26.12 -17.54 1.68
CA LEU A 11 -24.94 -17.79 2.52
C LEU A 11 -23.68 -17.08 1.97
N LEU A 12 -23.54 -16.99 0.65
CA LEU A 12 -22.46 -16.24 0.02
C LEU A 12 -22.61 -14.73 0.26
N GLU A 13 -23.82 -14.20 0.20
CA GLU A 13 -24.11 -12.79 0.52
C GLU A 13 -23.80 -12.47 1.98
N GLU A 14 -24.21 -13.33 2.92
CA GLU A 14 -23.88 -13.19 4.34
C GLU A 14 -22.36 -13.23 4.57
N LEU A 15 -21.65 -14.15 3.91
CA LEU A 15 -20.19 -14.26 4.00
C LEU A 15 -19.51 -12.98 3.48
N VAL A 16 -19.95 -12.47 2.33
CA VAL A 16 -19.44 -11.21 1.76
C VAL A 16 -19.73 -10.04 2.71
N ALA A 17 -20.95 -9.94 3.24
CA ALA A 17 -21.32 -8.91 4.19
C ALA A 17 -20.44 -8.94 5.44
N HIS A 18 -20.17 -10.13 5.98
CA HIS A 18 -19.29 -10.34 7.12
C HIS A 18 -17.84 -9.95 6.81
N LEU A 19 -17.29 -10.39 5.67
CA LEU A 19 -15.93 -10.04 5.24
C LEU A 19 -15.76 -8.53 5.02
N CYS A 20 -16.76 -7.87 4.44
CA CYS A 20 -16.75 -6.43 4.24
C CYS A 20 -16.98 -5.64 5.55
N SER A 21 -17.61 -6.23 6.58
CA SER A 21 -17.92 -5.55 7.84
C SER A 21 -16.65 -5.09 8.57
N ALA A 22 -15.65 -5.98 8.71
CA ALA A 22 -14.39 -5.68 9.38
C ALA A 22 -13.58 -4.62 8.62
N GLN A 23 -13.61 -4.65 7.28
CA GLN A 23 -12.94 -3.64 6.45
C GLN A 23 -13.59 -2.25 6.63
N ARG A 24 -14.93 -2.19 6.63
CA ARG A 24 -15.67 -0.93 6.86
C ARG A 24 -15.44 -0.37 8.27
N GLN A 25 -15.43 -1.23 9.28
CA GLN A 25 -15.15 -0.83 10.66
C GLN A 25 -13.75 -0.21 10.79
N ARG A 26 -12.72 -0.90 10.28
CA ARG A 26 -11.34 -0.38 10.28
C ARG A 26 -11.22 0.95 9.54
N ALA A 27 -11.91 1.10 8.41
CA ALA A 27 -11.92 2.35 7.65
C ALA A 27 -12.56 3.50 8.46
N SER A 28 -13.65 3.22 9.19
CA SER A 28 -14.31 4.19 10.07
C SER A 28 -13.42 4.60 11.24
N GLU A 29 -12.83 3.65 11.95
CA GLU A 29 -11.90 3.90 13.06
C GLU A 29 -10.70 4.74 12.61
N LEU A 30 -10.11 4.40 11.47
CA LEU A 30 -9.02 5.16 10.88
C LEU A 30 -9.45 6.58 10.48
N GLY A 31 -10.66 6.73 9.95
CA GLY A 31 -11.26 8.03 9.65
C GLY A 31 -11.40 8.90 10.90
N ASN A 32 -11.97 8.34 11.97
CA ASN A 32 -12.12 9.01 13.27
C ASN A 32 -10.76 9.38 13.87
N TRP A 33 -9.78 8.47 13.80
CA TRP A 33 -8.42 8.73 14.26
C TRP A 33 -7.77 9.90 13.51
N LYS A 34 -7.94 9.98 12.18
CA LYS A 34 -7.42 11.10 11.36
C LYS A 34 -8.05 12.43 11.74
N GLN A 35 -9.36 12.46 12.00
CA GLN A 35 -10.06 13.66 12.45
C GLN A 35 -9.60 14.10 13.84
N ALA A 36 -9.31 13.14 14.74
CA ALA A 36 -8.74 13.42 16.06
C ALA A 36 -7.26 13.84 16.02
N ASN A 37 -6.52 13.47 14.98
CA ASN A 37 -5.08 13.71 14.85
C ASN A 37 -4.70 14.45 13.54
N PRO A 38 -5.29 15.63 13.25
CA PRO A 38 -5.17 16.26 11.93
C PRO A 38 -3.73 16.71 11.61
N HIS A 39 -2.98 17.19 12.60
CA HIS A 39 -1.58 17.60 12.41
C HIS A 39 -0.68 16.41 12.09
N LEU A 40 -0.90 15.27 12.76
CA LEU A 40 -0.11 14.06 12.52
C LEU A 40 -0.45 13.46 11.15
N ALA A 41 -1.73 13.38 10.79
CA ALA A 41 -2.16 12.90 9.48
C ALA A 41 -1.58 13.75 8.33
N ARG A 42 -1.48 15.08 8.51
CA ARG A 42 -0.77 15.96 7.56
C ARG A 42 0.73 15.67 7.50
N LYS A 43 1.40 15.46 8.64
CA LYS A 43 2.82 15.08 8.67
C LYS A 43 3.05 13.73 7.99
N CYS A 44 2.18 12.74 8.20
CA CYS A 44 2.22 11.45 7.52
C CYS A 44 2.12 11.60 6.00
N ARG A 45 1.28 12.52 5.50
CA ARG A 45 1.21 12.85 4.07
C ARG A 45 2.54 13.38 3.53
N ILE A 46 3.11 14.39 4.19
CA ILE A 46 4.38 15.00 3.77
C ILE A 46 5.50 13.96 3.80
N ALA A 47 5.54 13.13 4.85
CA ALA A 47 6.51 12.05 4.98
C ALA A 47 6.34 11.01 3.87
N ALA A 48 5.12 10.60 3.54
CA ALA A 48 4.85 9.67 2.45
C ALA A 48 5.30 10.23 1.09
N GLU A 49 5.01 11.50 0.80
CA GLU A 49 5.45 12.17 -0.42
C GLU A 49 6.98 12.25 -0.53
N ALA A 50 7.67 12.59 0.58
CA ALA A 50 9.12 12.62 0.62
C ALA A 50 9.73 11.21 0.46
N LEU A 51 9.18 10.22 1.17
CA LEU A 51 9.65 8.85 1.12
C LEU A 51 9.40 8.20 -0.24
N GLY A 52 8.32 8.56 -0.93
CA GLY A 52 8.05 8.14 -2.31
C GLY A 52 9.12 8.63 -3.30
N LYS A 53 9.68 9.84 -3.09
CA LYS A 53 10.82 10.33 -3.89
C LYS A 53 12.07 9.51 -3.63
N VAL A 54 12.39 9.26 -2.35
CA VAL A 54 13.52 8.40 -1.96
C VAL A 54 13.37 7.00 -2.53
N GLN A 55 12.16 6.43 -2.53
CA GLN A 55 11.88 5.14 -3.15
C GLN A 55 12.12 5.15 -4.66
N THR A 56 11.73 6.23 -5.34
CA THR A 56 11.96 6.38 -6.78
C THR A 56 13.45 6.42 -7.10
N GLU A 57 14.24 7.19 -6.35
CA GLU A 57 15.70 7.22 -6.48
C GLU A 57 16.34 5.87 -6.17
N TYR A 58 15.83 5.17 -5.15
CA TYR A 58 16.31 3.83 -4.81
C TYR A 58 16.05 2.82 -5.93
N LEU A 59 14.86 2.87 -6.53
CA LEU A 59 14.53 2.04 -7.70
C LEU A 59 15.42 2.37 -8.88
N LEU A 60 15.75 3.65 -9.11
CA LEU A 60 16.70 4.04 -10.15
C LEU A 60 18.06 3.36 -9.92
N SER A 61 18.64 3.48 -8.72
CA SER A 61 19.92 2.83 -8.39
C SER A 61 19.86 1.31 -8.55
N LEU A 62 18.76 0.68 -8.12
CA LEU A 62 18.54 -0.75 -8.28
C LEU A 62 18.54 -1.14 -9.76
N THR A 63 17.78 -0.43 -10.60
CA THR A 63 17.68 -0.73 -12.04
C THR A 63 19.00 -0.50 -12.77
N GLN A 64 19.78 0.50 -12.35
CA GLN A 64 21.11 0.77 -12.87
C GLN A 64 22.07 -0.37 -12.53
N GLU A 65 22.13 -0.81 -11.27
CA GLU A 65 22.99 -1.92 -10.84
C GLU A 65 22.70 -3.21 -11.62
N ILE A 66 21.41 -3.53 -11.83
CA ILE A 66 21.00 -4.68 -12.65
C ILE A 66 21.50 -4.53 -14.08
N SER A 67 21.31 -3.34 -14.69
CA SER A 67 21.68 -3.11 -16.08
C SER A 67 23.19 -3.20 -16.32
N GLU A 68 23.98 -2.68 -15.38
CA GLU A 68 25.44 -2.67 -15.45
C GLU A 68 26.07 -4.03 -15.15
N ASN A 69 25.42 -4.85 -14.32
CA ASN A 69 25.97 -6.13 -13.86
C ASN A 69 25.17 -7.36 -14.33
N PHE A 70 24.30 -7.20 -15.33
CA PHE A 70 23.34 -8.24 -15.74
C PHE A 70 23.97 -9.61 -15.98
N GLU A 71 25.06 -9.67 -16.76
CA GLU A 71 25.74 -10.93 -17.07
C GLU A 71 26.31 -11.60 -15.80
N ASN A 72 26.88 -10.81 -14.89
CA ASN A 72 27.42 -11.30 -13.61
C ASN A 72 26.32 -11.81 -12.68
N LEU A 73 25.17 -11.14 -12.64
CA LEU A 73 23.99 -11.56 -11.87
C LEU A 73 23.33 -12.81 -12.47
N ARG A 74 23.34 -12.93 -13.81
CA ARG A 74 22.78 -14.10 -14.52
C ARG A 74 23.62 -15.35 -14.30
N ASP A 75 24.94 -15.21 -14.38
CA ASP A 75 25.85 -16.35 -14.40
C ASP A 75 26.39 -16.72 -13.00
N GLY A 76 26.23 -15.84 -12.00
CA GLY A 76 26.75 -16.01 -10.65
C GLY A 76 25.70 -15.97 -9.54
N GLU A 77 25.34 -17.13 -9.00
CA GLU A 77 24.38 -17.26 -7.88
C GLU A 77 24.81 -16.46 -6.64
N PHE A 78 26.10 -16.41 -6.33
CA PHE A 78 26.63 -15.59 -5.24
C PHE A 78 26.35 -14.10 -5.45
N MET A 79 26.61 -13.58 -6.65
CA MET A 79 26.39 -12.16 -6.97
C MET A 79 24.90 -11.81 -6.95
N LEU A 80 24.04 -12.73 -7.41
CA LEU A 80 22.61 -12.58 -7.32
C LEU A 80 22.13 -12.54 -5.85
N ASN A 81 22.63 -13.44 -5.00
CA ASN A 81 22.28 -13.47 -3.58
C ASN A 81 22.74 -12.19 -2.86
N GLU A 82 23.98 -11.74 -3.08
CA GLU A 82 24.47 -10.47 -2.53
C GLU A 82 23.63 -9.27 -3.00
N PHE A 83 23.22 -9.25 -4.27
CA PHE A 83 22.33 -8.23 -4.78
C PHE A 83 20.97 -8.26 -4.08
N ILE A 84 20.36 -9.44 -3.95
CA ILE A 84 19.07 -9.62 -3.26
C ILE A 84 19.18 -9.22 -1.79
N ASP A 85 20.25 -9.59 -1.09
CA ASP A 85 20.46 -9.26 0.32
C ASP A 85 20.71 -7.76 0.53
N ARG A 86 21.39 -7.12 -0.41
CA ARG A 86 21.63 -5.66 -0.39
C ARG A 86 20.36 -4.87 -0.67
N PHE A 87 19.56 -5.29 -1.66
CA PHE A 87 18.45 -4.49 -2.19
C PHE A 87 17.05 -4.93 -1.69
N GLY A 88 16.82 -6.23 -1.56
CA GLY A 88 15.52 -6.83 -1.25
C GLY A 88 14.92 -6.37 0.08
N PRO A 89 15.61 -6.57 1.24
CA PRO A 89 15.08 -6.18 2.54
C PRO A 89 14.78 -4.68 2.62
N ARG A 90 15.65 -3.84 2.06
CA ARG A 90 15.47 -2.37 2.04
C ARG A 90 14.25 -1.97 1.21
N LEU A 91 14.06 -2.56 0.03
CA LEU A 91 12.89 -2.31 -0.82
C LEU A 91 11.58 -2.71 -0.12
N ALA A 92 11.55 -3.87 0.54
CA ALA A 92 10.39 -4.35 1.27
C ALA A 92 10.04 -3.43 2.45
N HIS A 93 11.03 -3.05 3.26
CA HIS A 93 10.83 -2.15 4.39
C HIS A 93 10.38 -0.76 3.95
N LEU A 94 10.98 -0.21 2.88
CA LEU A 94 10.63 1.10 2.36
C LEU A 94 9.17 1.14 1.87
N ASN A 95 8.74 0.10 1.15
CA ASN A 95 7.34 -0.06 0.74
C ASN A 95 6.39 -0.15 1.96
N GLY A 96 6.75 -0.95 2.97
CA GLY A 96 5.94 -1.08 4.19
C GLY A 96 5.77 0.25 4.92
N LEU A 97 6.86 1.02 5.11
CA LEU A 97 6.80 2.35 5.72
C LEU A 97 5.94 3.31 4.91
N LEU A 98 6.09 3.33 3.59
CA LEU A 98 5.30 4.17 2.71
C LEU A 98 3.80 3.82 2.79
N GLN A 99 3.47 2.53 2.84
CA GLN A 99 2.09 2.07 2.95
C GLN A 99 1.46 2.51 4.28
N VAL A 100 2.17 2.36 5.40
CA VAL A 100 1.69 2.81 6.73
C VAL A 100 1.48 4.33 6.74
N LEU A 101 2.46 5.10 6.27
CA LEU A 101 2.35 6.57 6.22
C LEU A 101 1.19 7.02 5.32
N SER A 102 1.00 6.36 4.17
CA SER A 102 -0.10 6.65 3.25
C SER A 102 -1.46 6.33 3.86
N GLN A 103 -1.58 5.20 4.57
CA GLN A 103 -2.82 4.84 5.28
C GLN A 103 -3.16 5.85 6.37
N LEU A 104 -2.17 6.34 7.12
CA LEU A 104 -2.35 7.35 8.17
C LEU A 104 -2.53 8.77 7.63
N SER A 105 -2.16 9.00 6.36
CA SER A 105 -2.27 10.31 5.72
C SER A 105 -3.72 10.76 5.51
N SER A 106 -3.94 12.08 5.54
CA SER A 106 -5.22 12.67 5.14
C SER A 106 -5.33 12.63 3.62
N THR A 107 -6.24 11.83 3.06
CA THR A 107 -6.66 12.00 1.68
C THR A 107 -7.46 13.31 1.59
N PRO A 108 -7.19 14.17 0.58
CA PRO A 108 -8.14 15.23 0.27
C PRO A 108 -9.46 14.54 -0.11
N ASN A 109 -10.53 14.84 0.61
CA ASN A 109 -11.87 14.41 0.24
C ASN A 109 -12.17 14.95 -1.17
N PRO A 110 -12.41 14.13 -2.21
CA PRO A 110 -12.75 14.63 -3.53
C PRO A 110 -14.20 15.18 -3.64
N ALA A 111 -14.90 15.39 -2.51
CA ALA A 111 -16.32 15.70 -2.48
C ALA A 111 -16.66 17.16 -2.09
N SER A 112 -15.91 18.16 -2.56
CA SER A 112 -16.26 19.58 -2.34
C SER A 112 -16.20 20.49 -3.58
N THR A 113 -16.17 19.94 -4.80
CA THR A 113 -16.24 20.70 -6.06
C THR A 113 -17.57 20.60 -6.82
N GLN A 114 -18.63 20.05 -6.22
CA GLN A 114 -19.98 20.13 -6.77
C GLN A 114 -20.89 20.82 -5.77
N ASN A 115 -21.02 22.14 -5.92
CA ASN A 115 -22.28 22.90 -5.88
C ASN A 115 -21.95 24.36 -5.59
N SER A 116 -21.96 25.17 -6.63
CA SER A 116 -22.28 26.59 -6.51
C SER A 116 -23.25 26.92 -7.66
N PRO A 117 -24.35 27.64 -7.36
CA PRO A 117 -25.51 27.80 -8.24
C PRO A 117 -25.22 28.57 -9.53
#